data_AF-A0A9P6H7S6-F1
#
_entry.id   AF-A0A9P6H7S6-F1
#
_cell.length_a   1.000
_cell.length_b   1.000
_cell.length_c   1.000
_cell.angle_alpha   90.00
_cell.angle_beta   90.00
_cell.angle_gamma   90.00
#
_symmetry.space_group_name_H-M   'P 1'
#
loop_
_entity.id
_entity.type
_entity.pdbx_description
1 polymer ?
#
loop_
_entity_poly.entity_id
_entity_poly.type
_entity_poly.pdbx_seq_one_letter_code
_entity_poly.pdbx_strand_id
1 'polypeptide(L)'
;MAIEHFDDPTADFILRSSAPATDFHVHRLLLSLASPFFDHMLSLPQPSSREQAKIPIVEVYEPPEILQLLLQFIYPTPDPTIDNDLDALILVLHAAIKYDVLPAIESLRKQLVSESYLQQSPTRIYAIASRYELEEEAKLASRHTLGVNILDAPLSEELRYISAYSYHRLLALHHSRAQAAKGLLRLRGDVKCMECNGTYGAFSEGPKWWLDFQGRAAEELSARPTTQVIFTMEFLSKSFQRVECRKCPLSLLESWSFLEDLRRQIDELPFTV
;
A
#
# COMPACT_ATOMS: atom_id res chain seq x y z
N MET A 1 -16.49 -22.90 10.87
CA MET A 1 -16.03 -23.50 12.14
C MET A 1 -16.39 -22.52 13.23
N ALA A 2 -17.16 -22.96 14.22
CA ALA A 2 -17.70 -22.08 15.26
C ALA A 2 -16.57 -21.46 16.09
N ILE A 3 -16.65 -20.15 16.22
CA ILE A 3 -15.77 -19.26 16.97
C ILE A 3 -15.80 -19.68 18.45
N GLU A 4 -14.66 -19.99 19.05
CA GLU A 4 -14.53 -20.04 20.50
C GLU A 4 -14.67 -18.60 20.99
N HIS A 5 -15.87 -18.29 21.48
CA HIS A 5 -16.17 -16.98 22.06
C HIS A 5 -15.35 -16.83 23.33
N PHE A 6 -14.86 -15.63 23.59
CA PHE A 6 -14.34 -15.26 24.90
C PHE A 6 -15.48 -15.45 25.92
N ASP A 7 -15.56 -16.65 26.51
CA ASP A 7 -16.64 -17.14 27.39
C ASP A 7 -16.05 -17.97 28.54
N ASP A 8 -14.88 -17.54 29.04
CA ASP A 8 -14.18 -18.24 30.11
C ASP A 8 -14.91 -18.02 31.45
N PRO A 9 -15.21 -19.09 32.22
CA PRO A 9 -15.90 -18.96 33.51
C PRO A 9 -15.11 -18.18 34.57
N THR A 10 -13.81 -17.99 34.37
CA THR A 10 -12.93 -17.21 35.26
C THR A 10 -12.87 -15.72 34.92
N ALA A 11 -13.53 -15.29 33.84
CA ALA A 11 -13.58 -13.90 33.43
C ALA A 11 -14.20 -12.99 34.50
N ASP A 12 -13.57 -11.84 34.73
CA ASP A 12 -13.95 -10.85 35.72
C ASP A 12 -14.41 -9.52 35.09
N PHE A 13 -14.59 -9.51 33.76
CA PHE A 13 -15.05 -8.36 32.99
C PHE A 13 -15.76 -8.78 31.70
N ILE A 14 -16.70 -7.95 31.22
CA ILE A 14 -17.37 -8.16 29.93
C ILE A 14 -17.18 -6.92 29.06
N LEU A 15 -16.65 -7.14 27.86
CA LEU A 15 -16.73 -6.17 26.77
C LEU A 15 -17.93 -6.53 25.89
N ARG A 16 -18.88 -5.61 25.73
CA ARG A 16 -20.05 -5.79 24.88
C ARG A 16 -19.87 -5.02 23.58
N SER A 17 -19.73 -5.74 22.47
CA SER A 17 -19.85 -5.11 21.14
C SER A 17 -21.29 -4.62 20.94
N SER A 18 -21.49 -3.46 20.32
CA SER A 18 -22.82 -2.81 20.22
C SER A 18 -23.63 -3.15 18.97
N ALA A 19 -23.04 -3.77 17.94
CA ALA A 19 -23.74 -4.06 16.67
C ALA A 19 -23.17 -5.28 15.91
N PRO A 20 -23.74 -6.49 16.07
CA PRO A 20 -24.78 -6.86 17.03
C PRO A 20 -24.26 -6.96 18.47
N ALA A 21 -25.17 -6.79 19.44
CA ALA A 21 -24.89 -6.95 20.86
C ALA A 21 -24.28 -8.33 21.14
N THR A 22 -22.97 -8.38 21.43
CA THR A 22 -22.23 -9.63 21.67
C THR A 22 -21.32 -9.44 22.87
N ASP A 23 -21.43 -10.33 23.86
CA ASP A 23 -20.67 -10.27 25.10
C ASP A 23 -19.38 -11.07 24.98
N PHE A 24 -18.27 -10.44 25.33
CA PHE A 24 -16.94 -11.04 25.40
C PHE A 24 -16.50 -11.05 26.87
N HIS A 25 -16.51 -12.23 27.47
CA HIS A 25 -16.04 -12.50 28.83
C HIS A 25 -14.51 -12.52 28.85
N VAL A 26 -13.93 -11.49 29.46
CA VAL A 26 -12.50 -11.20 29.41
C VAL A 26 -11.91 -10.96 30.79
N HIS A 27 -10.58 -10.95 30.87
CA HIS A 27 -9.82 -10.77 32.11
C HIS A 27 -9.26 -9.35 32.19
N ARG A 28 -9.60 -8.61 33.24
CA ARG A 28 -9.12 -7.23 33.49
C ARG A 28 -7.60 -7.16 33.45
N LEU A 29 -6.93 -8.14 34.07
CA LEU A 29 -5.48 -8.21 34.14
C LEU A 29 -4.83 -8.31 32.75
N LEU A 30 -5.38 -9.12 31.84
CA LEU A 30 -4.83 -9.26 30.50
C LEU A 30 -5.03 -7.99 29.68
N LEU A 31 -6.22 -7.39 29.76
CA LEU A 31 -6.50 -6.11 29.12
C LEU A 31 -5.56 -5.00 29.63
N SER A 32 -5.38 -4.89 30.95
CA SER A 32 -4.55 -3.83 31.55
C SER A 32 -3.07 -4.00 31.25
N LEU A 33 -2.57 -5.25 31.21
CA LEU A 33 -1.17 -5.52 30.84
C LEU A 33 -0.90 -5.25 29.35
N ALA A 34 -1.88 -5.48 28.48
CA ALA A 34 -1.70 -5.31 27.04
C ALA A 34 -1.93 -3.87 26.56
N SER A 35 -2.63 -3.04 27.34
CA SER A 35 -3.09 -1.72 26.91
C SER A 35 -3.14 -0.71 28.07
N PRO A 36 -2.37 0.40 27.97
CA PRO A 36 -2.50 1.53 28.88
C PRO A 36 -3.91 2.12 28.87
N PHE A 37 -4.61 2.13 27.72
CA PHE A 37 -5.98 2.60 27.65
C PHE A 37 -6.90 1.78 28.56
N PHE A 38 -6.83 0.46 28.46
CA PHE A 38 -7.67 -0.42 29.28
C PHE A 38 -7.28 -0.34 30.76
N ASP A 39 -5.98 -0.25 31.08
CA ASP A 39 -5.53 -0.03 32.47
C ASP A 39 -6.16 1.22 33.09
N HIS A 40 -6.09 2.36 32.39
CA HIS A 40 -6.72 3.59 32.84
C HIS A 40 -8.24 3.46 32.92
N MET A 41 -8.91 2.95 31.88
CA MET A 41 -10.37 2.77 31.85
C MET A 41 -10.86 1.91 33.03
N LEU A 42 -10.14 0.84 33.35
CA LEU A 42 -10.48 -0.08 34.43
C LEU A 42 -10.19 0.53 35.81
N SER A 43 -9.29 1.50 35.92
CA SER A 43 -9.00 2.23 37.17
C SER A 43 -10.08 3.25 37.55
N LEU A 44 -10.94 3.66 36.60
CA LEU A 44 -11.96 4.67 36.84
C LEU A 44 -13.06 4.15 37.79
N PRO A 45 -13.59 5.00 38.70
CA PRO A 45 -14.72 4.64 39.55
C PRO A 45 -15.94 4.33 38.67
N GLN A 46 -16.41 3.08 38.69
CA GLN A 46 -17.66 2.74 38.02
C GLN A 46 -18.86 3.16 38.87
N PRO A 47 -19.95 3.67 38.27
CA PRO A 47 -21.16 4.01 39.02
C PRO A 47 -21.67 2.75 39.73
N SER A 48 -21.70 2.81 41.07
CA SER A 48 -22.08 1.69 41.92
C SER A 48 -23.54 1.31 41.67
N SER A 49 -23.80 0.28 40.88
CA SER A 49 -25.09 -0.39 40.91
C SER A 49 -25.23 -1.09 42.26
N ARG A 50 -26.21 -0.67 43.05
CA ARG A 50 -26.50 -1.16 44.42
C ARG A 50 -26.98 -2.62 44.47
N GLU A 51 -26.72 -3.43 43.44
CA GLU A 51 -27.14 -4.81 43.33
C GLU A 51 -25.94 -5.75 43.20
N GLN A 52 -26.02 -6.87 43.90
CA GLN A 52 -24.95 -7.84 44.17
C GLN A 52 -24.33 -8.46 42.90
N ALA A 53 -23.01 -8.70 42.97
CA ALA A 53 -22.27 -9.74 42.26
C ALA A 53 -22.54 -9.91 40.74
N LYS A 54 -22.61 -8.82 39.97
CA LYS A 54 -22.58 -8.89 38.51
C LYS A 54 -21.21 -8.49 37.99
N ILE A 55 -20.67 -9.28 37.07
CA ILE A 55 -19.42 -8.97 36.34
C ILE A 55 -19.62 -7.61 35.64
N PRO A 56 -18.70 -6.64 35.77
CA PRO A 56 -18.83 -5.34 35.13
C PRO A 56 -18.87 -5.45 33.60
N ILE A 57 -19.76 -4.68 32.97
CA ILE A 57 -19.95 -4.66 31.51
C ILE A 57 -19.60 -3.28 30.97
N VAL A 58 -18.77 -3.22 29.92
CA VAL A 58 -18.50 -1.99 29.17
C VAL A 58 -18.84 -2.21 27.70
N GLU A 59 -19.64 -1.29 27.15
CA GLU A 59 -20.01 -1.30 25.73
C GLU A 59 -18.91 -0.66 24.88
N VAL A 60 -18.63 -1.28 23.73
CA VAL A 60 -17.67 -0.81 22.72
C VAL A 60 -18.32 -0.74 21.34
N TYR A 61 -17.75 0.08 20.47
CA TYR A 61 -18.30 0.37 19.15
C TYR A 61 -17.84 -0.61 18.07
N GLU A 62 -16.77 -1.36 18.33
CA GLU A 62 -16.16 -2.29 17.40
C GLU A 62 -17.12 -3.46 17.15
N PRO A 63 -17.34 -3.86 15.88
CA PRO A 63 -18.09 -5.06 15.54
C PRO A 63 -17.49 -6.30 16.23
N PRO A 64 -18.30 -7.34 16.50
CA PRO A 64 -17.82 -8.53 17.19
C PRO A 64 -16.60 -9.17 16.53
N GLU A 65 -16.53 -9.18 15.20
CA GLU A 65 -15.43 -9.79 14.45
C GLU A 65 -14.12 -9.03 14.66
N ILE A 66 -14.19 -7.70 14.71
CA ILE A 66 -13.03 -6.81 14.92
C ILE A 66 -12.56 -6.91 16.37
N LEU A 67 -13.50 -6.90 17.32
CA LEU A 67 -13.19 -7.02 18.73
C LEU A 67 -12.56 -8.37 19.06
N GLN A 68 -13.06 -9.45 18.45
CA GLN A 68 -12.49 -10.78 18.60
C GLN A 68 -11.03 -10.84 18.13
N LEU A 69 -10.74 -10.32 16.93
CA LEU A 69 -9.37 -10.28 16.39
C LEU A 69 -8.45 -9.46 17.30
N LEU A 70 -8.92 -8.32 17.80
CA LEU A 70 -8.14 -7.50 18.74
C LEU A 70 -7.84 -8.26 20.04
N LEU A 71 -8.81 -8.96 20.60
CA LEU A 71 -8.63 -9.73 21.83
C LEU A 71 -7.67 -10.91 21.65
N GLN A 72 -7.59 -11.52 20.47
CA GLN A 72 -6.62 -12.57 20.17
C GLN A 72 -5.17 -12.09 20.22
N PHE A 73 -4.90 -10.80 19.99
CA PHE A 73 -3.57 -10.20 20.20
C PHE A 73 -3.26 -9.91 21.68
N ILE A 74 -4.28 -9.81 22.52
CA ILE A 74 -4.13 -9.53 23.97
C ILE A 74 -3.92 -10.82 24.75
N TYR A 75 -4.61 -11.87 24.34
CA TYR A 75 -4.55 -13.16 25.00
C TYR A 75 -3.32 -13.96 24.55
N PRO A 76 -2.86 -14.94 25.36
CA PRO A 76 -1.72 -15.80 25.03
C PRO A 76 -2.09 -16.84 23.96
N THR A 77 -2.52 -16.37 22.81
CA THR A 77 -2.87 -17.14 21.62
C THR A 77 -1.98 -16.72 20.45
N PRO A 78 -1.81 -17.56 19.41
CA PRO A 78 -1.12 -17.12 18.21
C PRO A 78 -1.79 -15.89 17.60
N ASP A 79 -0.98 -14.91 17.21
CA ASP A 79 -1.45 -13.71 16.50
C ASP A 79 -2.30 -14.12 15.28
N PRO A 80 -3.50 -13.55 15.10
CA PRO A 80 -4.31 -13.82 13.93
C PRO A 80 -3.66 -13.25 12.67
N THR A 81 -3.74 -14.00 11.56
CA THR A 81 -3.43 -13.51 10.22
C THR A 81 -4.72 -13.06 9.54
N ILE A 82 -4.73 -11.83 9.05
CA ILE A 82 -5.88 -11.26 8.32
C ILE A 82 -5.49 -11.21 6.85
N ASP A 83 -5.75 -12.32 6.15
CA ASP A 83 -5.37 -12.51 4.75
C ASP A 83 -6.54 -12.18 3.81
N ASN A 84 -6.25 -11.43 2.74
CA ASN A 84 -7.20 -11.05 1.69
C ASN A 84 -8.42 -10.23 2.16
N ASP A 85 -8.38 -9.64 3.35
CA ASP A 85 -9.41 -8.75 3.87
C ASP A 85 -8.74 -7.49 4.43
N LEU A 86 -8.40 -6.59 3.52
CA LEU A 86 -7.75 -5.33 3.87
C LEU A 86 -8.67 -4.46 4.75
N ASP A 87 -9.99 -4.52 4.53
CA ASP A 87 -10.96 -3.70 5.28
C ASP A 87 -11.00 -4.14 6.75
N ALA A 88 -11.07 -5.45 7.02
CA ALA A 88 -10.96 -5.99 8.37
C ALA A 88 -9.61 -5.62 9.01
N LEU A 89 -8.49 -5.76 8.29
CA LEU A 89 -7.16 -5.41 8.80
C LEU A 89 -7.08 -3.93 9.22
N ILE A 90 -7.64 -3.03 8.42
CA ILE A 90 -7.67 -1.59 8.71
C ILE A 90 -8.53 -1.30 9.95
N LEU A 91 -9.69 -1.96 10.06
CA LEU A 91 -10.58 -1.79 11.20
C LEU A 91 -9.95 -2.29 12.50
N VAL A 92 -9.28 -3.45 12.47
CA VAL A 92 -8.55 -3.97 13.63
C VAL A 92 -7.37 -3.07 13.97
N LEU A 93 -6.62 -2.57 12.99
CA LEU A 93 -5.53 -1.61 13.23
C LEU A 93 -6.04 -0.31 13.86
N HIS A 94 -7.19 0.20 13.38
CA HIS A 94 -7.82 1.37 13.97
C HIS A 94 -8.21 1.12 15.44
N ALA A 95 -8.81 -0.03 15.73
CA ALA A 95 -9.17 -0.43 17.09
C ALA A 95 -7.92 -0.60 17.98
N ALA A 96 -6.86 -1.23 17.47
CA ALA A 96 -5.60 -1.42 18.17
C ALA A 96 -4.94 -0.08 18.53
N ILE A 97 -4.94 0.89 17.62
CA ILE A 97 -4.45 2.25 17.88
C ILE A 97 -5.36 2.98 18.87
N LYS A 98 -6.68 2.92 18.69
CA LYS A 98 -7.68 3.55 19.58
C LYS A 98 -7.54 3.06 21.03
N TYR A 99 -7.31 1.77 21.19
CA TYR A 99 -7.17 1.11 22.49
C TYR A 99 -5.71 0.92 22.91
N ASP A 100 -4.75 1.53 22.22
CA ASP A 100 -3.32 1.48 22.56
C ASP A 100 -2.79 0.06 22.85
N VAL A 101 -3.16 -0.91 22.00
CA VAL A 101 -2.73 -2.31 22.11
C VAL A 101 -1.44 -2.50 21.32
N LEU A 102 -0.30 -2.17 21.93
CA LEU A 102 1.01 -2.15 21.26
C LEU A 102 1.37 -3.45 20.52
N PRO A 103 1.19 -4.66 21.08
CA PRO A 103 1.52 -5.90 20.37
C PRO A 103 0.71 -6.07 19.08
N ALA A 104 -0.59 -5.71 19.12
CA ALA A 104 -1.47 -5.75 17.96
C ALA A 104 -1.02 -4.74 16.90
N ILE A 105 -0.68 -3.52 17.29
CA ILE A 105 -0.19 -2.48 16.37
C ILE A 105 1.07 -2.97 15.64
N GLU A 106 2.06 -3.52 16.34
CA GLU A 106 3.29 -4.01 15.72
C GLU A 106 3.06 -5.17 14.75
N SER A 107 2.17 -6.10 15.09
CA SER A 107 1.84 -7.25 14.24
C SER A 107 1.06 -6.80 12.99
N LEU A 108 0.03 -5.97 13.18
CA LEU A 108 -0.83 -5.47 12.09
C LEU A 108 -0.08 -4.56 11.13
N ARG A 109 0.89 -3.76 11.62
CA ARG A 109 1.78 -2.95 10.76
C ARG A 109 2.56 -3.81 9.77
N LYS A 110 3.10 -4.95 10.23
CA LYS A 110 3.83 -5.89 9.35
C LYS A 110 2.90 -6.53 8.33
N GLN A 111 1.68 -6.91 8.75
CA GLN A 111 0.68 -7.46 7.84
C GLN A 111 0.21 -6.43 6.80
N LEU A 112 0.02 -5.17 7.20
CA LEU A 112 -0.42 -4.06 6.35
C LEU A 112 0.51 -3.84 5.15
N VAL A 113 1.82 -4.03 5.33
CA VAL A 113 2.84 -3.90 4.27
C VAL A 113 3.28 -5.23 3.67
N SER A 114 2.46 -6.27 3.79
CA SER A 114 2.68 -7.51 3.04
C SER A 114 2.60 -7.25 1.53
N GLU A 115 3.35 -8.04 0.76
CA GLU A 115 3.44 -7.88 -0.70
C GLU A 115 2.07 -7.97 -1.38
N SER A 116 1.18 -8.84 -0.89
CA SER A 116 -0.18 -8.99 -1.43
C SER A 116 -0.97 -7.68 -1.34
N TYR A 117 -1.00 -7.03 -0.17
CA TYR A 117 -1.71 -5.77 0.00
C TYR A 117 -1.03 -4.62 -0.74
N LEU A 118 0.30 -4.55 -0.72
CA LEU A 118 1.05 -3.51 -1.43
C LEU A 118 0.83 -3.55 -2.95
N GLN A 119 0.64 -4.73 -3.54
CA GLN A 119 0.30 -4.87 -4.95
C GLN A 119 -1.18 -4.55 -5.23
N GLN A 120 -2.09 -4.94 -4.35
CA GLN A 120 -3.53 -4.78 -4.56
C GLN A 120 -4.03 -3.35 -4.29
N SER A 121 -3.52 -2.66 -3.28
CA SER A 121 -4.08 -1.39 -2.78
C SER A 121 -3.02 -0.45 -2.16
N PRO A 122 -1.93 -0.13 -2.88
CA PRO A 122 -0.84 0.68 -2.33
C PRO A 122 -1.26 2.09 -1.92
N THR A 123 -2.22 2.71 -2.63
CA THR A 123 -2.73 4.05 -2.31
C THR A 123 -3.51 4.08 -1.00
N ARG A 124 -4.31 3.04 -0.73
CA ARG A 124 -5.05 2.88 0.53
C ARG A 124 -4.07 2.73 1.69
N ILE A 125 -3.08 1.85 1.53
CA ILE A 125 -2.05 1.60 2.55
C ILE A 125 -1.24 2.85 2.84
N TYR A 126 -0.84 3.60 1.80
CA TYR A 126 -0.15 4.87 1.98
C TYR A 126 -0.98 5.87 2.78
N ALA A 127 -2.29 5.95 2.51
CA ALA A 127 -3.19 6.84 3.25
C ALA A 127 -3.30 6.46 4.73
N ILE A 128 -3.42 5.18 5.04
CA ILE A 128 -3.49 4.67 6.42
C ILE A 128 -2.17 4.89 7.15
N ALA A 129 -1.05 4.50 6.53
CA ALA A 129 0.26 4.67 7.11
C ALA A 129 0.55 6.15 7.39
N SER A 130 0.18 7.04 6.46
CA SER A 130 0.29 8.48 6.65
C SER A 130 -0.63 9.01 7.76
N ARG A 131 -1.87 8.52 7.84
CA ARG A 131 -2.86 8.94 8.86
C ARG A 131 -2.37 8.63 10.28
N TYR A 132 -1.73 7.48 10.46
CA TYR A 132 -1.23 7.02 11.76
C TYR A 132 0.27 7.25 11.96
N GLU A 133 0.89 8.10 11.12
CA GLU A 133 2.31 8.48 11.22
C GLU A 133 3.28 7.27 11.21
N LEU A 134 2.89 6.20 10.50
CA LEU A 134 3.66 5.00 10.28
C LEU A 134 4.65 5.22 9.12
N GLU A 135 5.69 6.02 9.38
CA GLU A 135 6.57 6.56 8.33
C GLU A 135 7.28 5.49 7.50
N GLU A 136 7.71 4.39 8.11
CA GLU A 136 8.40 3.30 7.38
C GLU A 136 7.43 2.56 6.45
N GLU A 137 6.21 2.31 6.91
CA GLU A 137 5.14 1.72 6.12
C GLU A 137 4.68 2.65 5.00
N ALA A 138 4.63 3.97 5.27
CA ALA A 138 4.30 4.98 4.28
C ALA A 138 5.36 5.04 3.17
N LYS A 139 6.65 4.96 3.52
CA LYS A 139 7.74 4.85 2.54
C LYS A 139 7.59 3.60 1.68
N LEU A 140 7.38 2.43 2.29
CA LEU A 140 7.17 1.18 1.56
C LEU A 140 5.97 1.29 0.60
N ALA A 141 4.82 1.74 1.09
CA ALA A 141 3.62 1.91 0.27
C ALA A 141 3.83 2.90 -0.87
N SER A 142 4.51 4.03 -0.62
CA SER A 142 4.75 5.06 -1.64
C SER A 142 5.50 4.52 -2.85
N ARG A 143 6.43 3.57 -2.66
CA ARG A 143 7.13 2.90 -3.76
C ARG A 143 6.17 2.13 -4.68
N HIS A 144 5.23 1.40 -4.11
CA HIS A 144 4.26 0.62 -4.87
C HIS A 144 3.22 1.52 -5.57
N THR A 145 2.93 2.70 -5.01
CA THR A 145 2.05 3.65 -5.70
C THR A 145 2.59 4.12 -7.04
N LEU A 146 3.91 4.07 -7.30
CA LEU A 146 4.51 4.52 -8.56
C LEU A 146 4.00 3.72 -9.79
N GLY A 147 3.52 2.49 -9.57
CA GLY A 147 2.85 1.68 -10.60
C GLY A 147 1.38 2.05 -10.83
N VAL A 148 0.84 3.01 -10.07
CA VAL A 148 -0.57 3.40 -10.10
C VAL A 148 -0.69 4.83 -10.62
N ASN A 149 -1.62 5.06 -11.54
CA ASN A 149 -2.01 6.43 -11.87
C ASN A 149 -2.87 6.98 -10.73
N ILE A 150 -2.26 7.80 -9.86
CA ILE A 150 -2.92 8.33 -8.66
C ILE A 150 -4.20 9.10 -9.00
N LEU A 151 -4.21 9.84 -10.11
CA LEU A 151 -5.32 10.73 -10.46
C LEU A 151 -6.54 9.95 -10.98
N ASP A 152 -6.31 8.77 -11.57
CA ASP A 152 -7.36 7.89 -12.07
C ASP A 152 -7.67 6.72 -11.10
N ALA A 153 -6.96 6.64 -9.97
CA ALA A 153 -7.18 5.61 -8.97
C ALA A 153 -8.55 5.78 -8.29
N PRO A 154 -9.23 4.68 -7.92
CA PRO A 154 -10.50 4.76 -7.22
C PRO A 154 -10.33 5.48 -5.88
N LEU A 155 -11.29 6.35 -5.55
CA LEU A 155 -11.34 7.01 -4.24
C LEU A 155 -11.62 5.96 -3.17
N SER A 156 -10.78 5.93 -2.14
CA SER A 156 -10.98 5.07 -0.98
C SER A 156 -11.39 5.91 0.23
N GLU A 157 -12.06 5.29 1.19
CA GLU A 157 -12.49 5.97 2.43
C GLU A 157 -11.29 6.47 3.24
N GLU A 158 -10.14 5.80 3.16
CA GLU A 158 -8.92 6.19 3.86
C GLU A 158 -8.38 7.55 3.39
N LEU A 159 -8.58 7.90 2.12
CA LEU A 159 -8.18 9.21 1.58
C LEU A 159 -8.96 10.37 2.23
N ARG A 160 -10.11 10.13 2.88
CA ARG A 160 -10.82 11.18 3.62
C ARG A 160 -10.07 11.66 4.85
N TYR A 161 -9.20 10.80 5.39
CA TYR A 161 -8.51 11.03 6.66
C TYR A 161 -7.01 11.32 6.48
N ILE A 162 -6.49 11.26 5.25
CA ILE A 162 -5.11 11.65 4.98
C ILE A 162 -4.97 13.16 5.03
N SER A 163 -3.86 13.65 5.58
CA SER A 163 -3.56 15.09 5.51
C SER A 163 -3.29 15.52 4.06
N ALA A 164 -3.67 16.75 3.73
CA ALA A 164 -3.32 17.35 2.44
C ALA A 164 -1.79 17.40 2.24
N TYR A 165 -1.02 17.53 3.32
CA TYR A 165 0.43 17.49 3.30
C TYR A 165 0.97 16.13 2.81
N SER A 166 0.50 15.02 3.40
CA SER A 166 0.94 13.67 3.01
C SER A 166 0.50 13.34 1.59
N TYR A 167 -0.73 13.73 1.20
CA TYR A 167 -1.18 13.56 -0.18
C TYR A 167 -0.33 14.36 -1.18
N HIS A 168 -0.01 15.62 -0.86
CA HIS A 168 0.88 16.44 -1.70
C HIS A 168 2.30 15.86 -1.79
N ARG A 169 2.84 15.31 -0.69
CA ARG A 169 4.14 14.63 -0.67
C ARG A 169 4.17 13.45 -1.65
N LEU A 170 3.09 12.67 -1.71
CA LEU A 170 2.95 11.58 -2.68
C LEU A 170 2.91 12.08 -4.13
N LEU A 171 2.13 13.11 -4.42
CA LEU A 171 2.08 13.71 -5.75
C LEU A 171 3.43 14.30 -6.18
N ALA A 172 4.15 14.93 -5.25
CA ALA A 172 5.47 15.47 -5.51
C ALA A 172 6.49 14.37 -5.85
N LEU A 173 6.44 13.22 -5.17
CA LEU A 173 7.25 12.04 -5.51
C LEU A 173 6.96 11.61 -6.96
N HIS A 174 5.69 11.42 -7.31
CA HIS A 174 5.28 11.01 -8.66
C HIS A 174 5.74 11.99 -9.73
N HIS A 175 5.50 13.29 -9.50
CA HIS A 175 5.89 14.34 -10.42
C HIS A 175 7.42 14.40 -10.61
N SER A 176 8.17 14.43 -9.52
CA SER A 176 9.64 14.49 -9.55
C SER A 176 10.23 13.29 -10.27
N ARG A 177 9.75 12.09 -9.95
CA ARG A 177 10.22 10.85 -10.60
C ARG A 177 9.84 10.81 -12.08
N ALA A 178 8.62 11.22 -12.44
CA ALA A 178 8.20 11.30 -13.84
C ALA A 178 9.10 12.24 -14.67
N GLN A 179 9.44 13.42 -14.13
CA GLN A 179 10.35 14.35 -14.81
C GLN A 179 11.75 13.76 -14.97
N ALA A 180 12.29 13.15 -13.91
CA ALA A 180 13.61 12.51 -13.98
C ALA A 180 13.63 11.35 -14.98
N ALA A 181 12.62 10.49 -14.98
CA ALA A 181 12.52 9.35 -15.90
C ALA A 181 12.40 9.80 -17.35
N LYS A 182 11.57 10.82 -17.64
CA LYS A 182 11.49 11.44 -18.98
C LYS A 182 12.83 12.04 -19.41
N GLY A 183 13.54 12.68 -18.49
CA GLY A 183 14.87 13.24 -18.73
C GLY A 183 15.91 12.20 -19.17
N LEU A 184 15.73 10.93 -18.76
CA LEU A 184 16.58 9.80 -19.14
C LEU A 184 16.22 9.18 -20.50
N LEU A 185 15.04 9.47 -21.07
CA LEU A 185 14.63 8.98 -22.39
C LEU A 185 15.43 9.68 -23.51
N ARG A 186 16.73 9.36 -23.60
CA ARG A 186 17.68 9.92 -24.57
C ARG A 186 18.25 8.81 -25.43
N LEU A 187 18.26 9.05 -26.74
CA LEU A 187 18.85 8.13 -27.70
C LEU A 187 20.38 8.12 -27.53
N ARG A 188 20.97 6.94 -27.40
CA ARG A 188 22.42 6.79 -27.53
C ARG A 188 22.83 6.72 -29.00
N GLY A 189 23.99 7.28 -29.33
CA GLY A 189 24.44 7.43 -30.72
C GLY A 189 24.75 6.11 -31.45
N ASP A 190 24.97 5.03 -30.71
CA ASP A 190 25.20 3.66 -31.18
C ASP A 190 23.91 2.94 -31.62
N VAL A 191 22.74 3.43 -31.23
CA VAL A 191 21.45 2.88 -31.63
C VAL A 191 21.12 3.28 -33.07
N LYS A 192 21.23 2.32 -33.98
CA LYS A 192 21.05 2.53 -35.43
C LYS A 192 20.00 1.60 -36.02
N CYS A 193 19.31 2.12 -37.04
CA CYS A 193 18.46 1.39 -37.95
C CYS A 193 18.91 1.71 -39.37
N MET A 194 19.20 0.67 -40.17
CA MET A 194 19.78 0.81 -41.51
C MET A 194 18.91 1.63 -42.48
N GLU A 195 17.58 1.66 -42.27
CA GLU A 195 16.65 2.43 -43.11
C GLU A 195 16.33 3.83 -42.56
N CYS A 196 16.45 4.04 -41.25
CA CYS A 196 16.05 5.31 -40.63
C CYS A 196 17.21 6.28 -40.49
N ASN A 197 18.31 5.85 -39.87
CA ASN A 197 19.41 6.72 -39.41
C ASN A 197 20.81 6.11 -39.61
N GLY A 198 20.91 5.01 -40.36
CA GLY A 198 22.16 4.29 -40.66
C GLY A 198 22.77 4.60 -42.02
N THR A 199 22.05 5.28 -42.91
CA THR A 199 22.50 5.63 -44.27
C THR A 199 23.00 7.07 -44.35
N TYR A 200 24.04 7.30 -45.18
CA TYR A 200 24.48 8.65 -45.54
C TYR A 200 23.31 9.41 -46.19
N GLY A 201 22.89 10.52 -45.58
CA GLY A 201 21.71 11.30 -46.00
C GLY A 201 20.41 11.00 -45.26
N ALA A 202 20.43 10.14 -44.24
CA ALA A 202 19.29 9.93 -43.35
C ALA A 202 18.92 11.22 -42.59
N PHE A 203 17.63 11.60 -42.65
CA PHE A 203 17.10 12.84 -42.09
C PHE A 203 16.56 12.73 -40.66
N SER A 204 16.49 11.52 -40.08
CA SER A 204 15.92 11.32 -38.76
C SER A 204 16.97 11.37 -37.66
N GLU A 205 16.65 12.04 -36.56
CA GLU A 205 17.49 12.15 -35.36
C GLU A 205 17.73 10.79 -34.66
N GLY A 206 17.00 9.74 -35.07
CA GLY A 206 17.10 8.39 -34.54
C GLY A 206 16.29 7.37 -35.35
N PRO A 207 16.29 6.08 -34.97
CA PRO A 207 15.36 5.11 -35.52
C PRO A 207 13.91 5.54 -35.29
N LYS A 208 13.03 5.37 -36.28
CA LYS A 208 11.62 5.74 -36.14
C LYS A 208 10.93 5.03 -34.96
N TRP A 209 11.31 3.77 -34.66
CA TRP A 209 10.79 3.04 -33.49
C TRP A 209 11.11 3.73 -32.17
N TRP A 210 12.29 4.36 -32.07
CA TRP A 210 12.72 5.08 -30.88
C TRP A 210 11.90 6.35 -30.69
N LEU A 211 11.65 7.10 -31.77
CA LEU A 211 10.84 8.32 -31.70
C LEU A 211 9.40 8.02 -31.22
N ASP A 212 8.78 6.95 -31.75
CA ASP A 212 7.46 6.50 -31.28
C ASP A 212 7.52 6.01 -29.82
N PHE A 213 8.53 5.18 -29.49
CA PHE A 213 8.75 4.69 -28.12
C PHE A 213 8.90 5.84 -27.13
N GLN A 214 9.73 6.84 -27.45
CA GLN A 214 10.03 7.96 -26.58
C GLN A 214 8.77 8.77 -26.24
N GLY A 215 7.92 9.07 -27.24
CA GLY A 215 6.66 9.78 -27.03
C GLY A 215 5.72 9.00 -26.13
N ARG A 216 5.46 7.73 -26.45
CA ARG A 216 4.56 6.88 -25.64
C ARG A 216 5.10 6.60 -24.25
N ALA A 217 6.42 6.38 -24.13
CA ALA A 217 7.06 6.14 -22.85
C ALA A 217 6.98 7.40 -21.97
N ALA A 218 7.14 8.60 -22.55
CA ALA A 218 6.96 9.84 -21.81
C ALA A 218 5.50 10.02 -21.33
N GLU A 219 4.51 9.68 -22.15
CA GLU A 219 3.10 9.67 -21.74
C GLU A 219 2.87 8.68 -20.59
N GLU A 220 3.29 7.42 -20.74
CA GLU A 220 3.12 6.38 -19.71
C GLU A 220 3.83 6.75 -18.40
N LEU A 221 5.07 7.24 -18.47
CA LEU A 221 5.84 7.68 -17.29
C LEU A 221 5.23 8.91 -16.61
N SER A 222 4.34 9.66 -17.28
CA SER A 222 3.58 10.75 -16.64
C SER A 222 2.52 10.21 -15.68
N ALA A 223 1.91 9.07 -16.02
CA ALA A 223 0.87 8.43 -15.24
C ALA A 223 1.44 7.43 -14.23
N ARG A 224 2.45 6.66 -14.65
CA ARG A 224 3.10 5.60 -13.87
C ARG A 224 4.62 5.72 -14.03
N PRO A 225 5.33 6.44 -13.16
CA PRO A 225 6.77 6.71 -13.30
C PRO A 225 7.66 5.48 -12.95
N THR A 226 7.40 4.34 -13.59
CA THR A 226 8.11 3.07 -13.41
C THR A 226 8.44 2.41 -14.74
N THR A 227 9.33 1.43 -14.69
CA THR A 227 9.75 0.65 -15.87
C THR A 227 8.83 -0.53 -16.18
N GLN A 228 7.85 -0.82 -15.32
CA GLN A 228 7.03 -2.03 -15.37
C GLN A 228 6.25 -2.17 -16.68
N VAL A 229 5.83 -1.05 -17.28
CA VAL A 229 5.01 -1.04 -18.50
C VAL A 229 5.84 -0.82 -19.76
N ILE A 230 6.69 0.22 -19.77
CA ILE A 230 7.32 0.72 -21.00
C ILE A 230 8.31 -0.28 -21.63
N PHE A 231 8.90 -1.18 -20.84
CA PHE A 231 9.84 -2.20 -21.35
C PHE A 231 9.19 -3.58 -21.59
N THR A 232 7.87 -3.68 -21.45
CA THR A 232 7.17 -4.92 -21.82
C THR A 232 7.21 -5.14 -23.32
N MET A 233 7.22 -6.41 -23.75
CA MET A 233 7.14 -6.74 -25.17
C MET A 233 5.86 -6.21 -25.82
N GLU A 234 4.75 -6.17 -25.08
CA GLU A 234 3.50 -5.58 -25.56
C GLU A 234 3.68 -4.08 -25.87
N PHE A 235 4.33 -3.33 -24.98
CA PHE A 235 4.56 -1.89 -25.18
C PHE A 235 5.57 -1.60 -26.28
N LEU A 236 6.67 -2.36 -26.33
CA LEU A 236 7.73 -2.20 -27.34
C LEU A 236 7.24 -2.59 -28.74
N SER A 237 6.41 -3.63 -28.85
CA SER A 237 5.90 -4.10 -30.15
C SER A 237 5.06 -3.06 -30.89
N LYS A 238 4.35 -2.21 -30.14
CA LYS A 238 3.57 -1.10 -30.70
C LYS A 238 4.47 -0.10 -31.47
N SER A 239 5.76 0.03 -31.10
CA SER A 239 6.70 0.95 -31.77
C SER A 239 7.05 0.58 -33.19
N PHE A 240 6.95 -0.69 -33.57
CA PHE A 240 7.22 -1.10 -34.95
C PHE A 240 5.96 -1.50 -35.72
N GLN A 241 4.83 -1.71 -35.06
CA GLN A 241 3.52 -1.83 -35.73
C GLN A 241 3.04 -0.49 -36.30
N ARG A 242 3.33 0.61 -35.63
CA ARG A 242 2.92 1.97 -36.04
C ARG A 242 3.89 2.63 -37.02
N VAL A 243 5.10 2.10 -37.13
CA VAL A 243 6.19 2.71 -37.89
C VAL A 243 6.37 1.99 -39.22
N GLU A 244 6.29 2.75 -40.31
CA GLU A 244 6.59 2.27 -41.66
C GLU A 244 8.11 2.12 -41.88
N CYS A 245 8.73 1.14 -41.21
CA CYS A 245 10.12 0.73 -41.43
C CYS A 245 10.30 -0.75 -41.13
N ARG A 246 10.85 -1.50 -42.09
CA ARG A 246 10.99 -2.96 -42.01
C ARG A 246 12.17 -3.41 -41.16
N LYS A 247 13.13 -2.51 -40.92
CA LYS A 247 14.36 -2.78 -40.15
C LYS A 247 14.27 -2.38 -38.68
N CYS A 248 13.23 -1.62 -38.29
CA CYS A 248 13.01 -1.21 -36.91
C CYS A 248 12.87 -2.38 -35.92
N PRO A 249 12.19 -3.51 -36.22
CA PRO A 249 12.13 -4.65 -35.30
C PRO A 249 13.51 -5.23 -34.98
N LEU A 250 14.37 -5.42 -35.99
CA LEU A 250 15.72 -5.94 -35.80
C LEU A 250 16.59 -4.93 -35.03
N SER A 251 16.53 -3.65 -35.41
CA SER A 251 17.23 -2.57 -34.71
C SER A 251 16.90 -2.52 -33.21
N LEU A 252 15.63 -2.72 -32.85
CA LEU A 252 15.20 -2.77 -31.45
C LEU A 252 15.82 -3.97 -30.72
N LEU A 253 15.79 -5.16 -31.32
CA LEU A 253 16.38 -6.37 -30.75
C LEU A 253 17.90 -6.22 -30.55
N GLU A 254 18.60 -5.62 -31.52
CA GLU A 254 20.03 -5.31 -31.42
C GLU A 254 20.33 -4.26 -30.35
N SER A 255 19.35 -3.41 -30.01
CA SER A 255 19.46 -2.35 -28.99
C SER A 255 19.07 -2.80 -27.58
N TRP A 256 18.93 -4.12 -27.34
CA TRP A 256 18.44 -4.63 -26.06
C TRP A 256 19.29 -4.20 -24.85
N SER A 257 20.62 -4.23 -24.98
CA SER A 257 21.54 -3.78 -23.91
C SER A 257 21.34 -2.31 -23.54
N PHE A 258 21.05 -1.46 -24.53
CA PHE A 258 20.70 -0.07 -24.29
C PHE A 258 19.36 0.06 -23.54
N LEU A 259 18.35 -0.73 -23.88
CA LEU A 259 17.06 -0.72 -23.19
C LEU A 259 17.17 -1.22 -21.75
N GLU A 260 17.99 -2.26 -21.51
CA GLU A 260 18.28 -2.75 -20.15
C GLU A 260 19.01 -1.70 -19.30
N ASP A 261 20.00 -1.01 -19.89
CA ASP A 261 20.68 0.09 -19.23
C ASP A 261 19.73 1.23 -18.87
N LEU A 262 18.87 1.62 -19.82
CA LEU A 262 17.88 2.67 -19.60
C LEU A 262 16.88 2.27 -18.51
N ARG A 263 16.43 1.01 -18.52
CA ARG A 263 15.58 0.44 -17.47
C ARG A 263 16.25 0.57 -16.10
N ARG A 264 17.51 0.13 -15.98
CA ARG A 264 18.27 0.24 -14.72
C ARG A 264 18.37 1.68 -14.24
N GLN A 265 18.69 2.62 -15.12
CA GLN A 265 18.79 4.05 -14.75
C GLN A 265 17.46 4.62 -14.25
N ILE A 266 16.33 4.23 -14.85
CA ILE A 266 15.00 4.66 -14.39
C ILE A 266 14.65 3.98 -13.06
N ASP A 267 15.01 2.72 -12.86
CA ASP A 267 14.76 1.98 -11.62
C ASP A 267 15.56 2.55 -10.44
N GLU A 268 16.79 3.03 -10.67
CA GLU A 268 17.68 3.66 -9.69
C GLU A 268 17.22 5.05 -9.20
N LEU A 269 16.22 5.66 -9.83
CA LEU A 269 15.67 6.94 -9.36
C LEU A 269 15.10 6.82 -7.93
N PRO A 270 14.96 7.94 -7.17
CA PRO A 270 14.35 7.93 -5.84
C PRO A 270 12.91 7.40 -5.85
N PHE A 271 12.62 6.40 -5.01
CA PHE A 271 11.37 5.62 -5.05
C PHE A 271 10.48 5.76 -3.81
N THR A 272 10.87 6.55 -2.81
CA THR A 272 10.03 6.81 -1.62
C THR A 272 9.86 8.30 -1.38
N VAL A 273 8.75 8.63 -0.71
CA VAL A 273 8.50 9.97 -0.17
C VAL A 273 9.51 10.39 0.89
#